data_AF-A0AAW2X0X8-F1
#
_entry.id   AF-A0AAW2X0X8-F1
#
_cell.length_a   1.000
_cell.length_b   1.000
_cell.length_c   1.000
_cell.angle_alpha   90.00
_cell.angle_beta   90.00
_cell.angle_gamma   90.00
#
_symmetry.space_group_name_H-M   'P 1'
#
loop_
_entity.id
_entity.type
_entity.pdbx_description
1 polymer ?
#
loop_
_entity_poly.entity_id
_entity_poly.type
_entity_poly.pdbx_seq_one_letter_code
_entity_poly.pdbx_strand_id
1 'polypeptide(L)'
;MERYTIIKEVGNGTFGTVWRALSKQSGEVVAIKKMKKKYYSWEECINLREVKSLRKMNHPNIVKLKEVIRENDVLYFVFEYM
;
A
#
# COMPACT_ATOMS: atom_id res chain seq x y z
N MET A 1 -1.78 -9.18 -5.14
CA MET A 1 -1.95 -8.01 -6.03
C MET A 1 -3.04 -8.19 -7.11
N GLU A 2 -3.63 -9.38 -7.26
CA GLU A 2 -4.54 -9.72 -8.38
C GLU A 2 -5.81 -8.85 -8.51
N ARG A 3 -6.28 -8.27 -7.40
CA ARG A 3 -7.46 -7.38 -7.35
C ARG A 3 -7.22 -5.98 -7.93
N TYR A 4 -5.99 -5.66 -8.33
CA TYR A 4 -5.64 -4.32 -8.81
C TYR A 4 -5.06 -4.38 -10.22
N THR A 5 -5.42 -3.41 -11.05
CA THR A 5 -4.81 -3.19 -12.36
C THR A 5 -3.85 -2.01 -12.26
N ILE A 6 -2.55 -2.25 -12.42
CA ILE A 6 -1.53 -1.19 -12.38
C ILE A 6 -1.68 -0.30 -13.62
N ILE A 7 -1.72 1.02 -13.40
CA ILE A 7 -1.86 2.02 -14.47
C ILE A 7 -0.49 2.61 -14.82
N LYS A 8 0.17 3.23 -13.85
CA LYS A 8 1.50 3.84 -14.04
C LYS A 8 2.24 4.04 -12.72
N GLU A 9 3.57 4.10 -12.80
CA GLU A 9 4.39 4.61 -11.70
C GLU A 9 4.14 6.11 -11.51
N VAL A 10 4.00 6.53 -10.26
CA VAL A 10 3.78 7.95 -9.90
C VAL A 10 4.84 8.50 -8.95
N GLY A 11 5.71 7.64 -8.43
CA GLY A 11 6.84 8.08 -7.63
C GLY A 11 7.77 6.94 -7.24
N ASN A 12 9.05 7.28 -7.11
CA ASN A 12 10.10 6.37 -6.67
C ASN A 12 10.91 7.05 -5.60
N GLY A 13 10.91 6.48 -4.40
CA GLY A 13 11.65 7.01 -3.25
C GLY A 13 12.55 5.96 -2.63
N THR A 14 13.26 6.37 -1.58
CA THR A 14 14.21 5.51 -0.86
C THR A 14 13.57 4.22 -0.34
N PHE A 15 12.34 4.29 0.16
CA PHE A 15 11.68 3.16 0.84
C PHE A 15 10.76 2.34 -0.06
N GLY A 16 10.48 2.79 -1.29
CA GLY A 16 9.51 2.13 -2.14
C GLY A 16 9.16 2.89 -3.41
N THR A 17 8.39 2.21 -4.25
CA THR A 17 7.83 2.77 -5.49
C THR A 17 6.31 2.83 -5.35
N VAL A 18 5.72 3.94 -5.76
CA VAL A 18 4.27 4.19 -5.70
C VAL A 18 3.70 4.08 -7.10
N TRP A 19 2.65 3.29 -7.23
CA TRP A 19 1.92 3.05 -8.47
C TRP A 19 0.49 3.57 -8.34
N ARG A 20 -0.02 4.24 -9.36
CA ARG A 20 -1.46 4.45 -9.53
C ARG A 20 -2.04 3.15 -10.08
N ALA A 21 -3.13 2.67 -9.47
CA ALA A 21 -3.81 1.45 -9.89
C ALA A 21 -5.33 1.61 -9.79
N LEU A 22 -6.05 0.72 -10.47
CA LEU A 22 -7.51 0.62 -10.40
C LEU A 22 -7.89 -0.63 -9.59
N SER A 23 -8.76 -0.47 -8.60
CA SER A 23 -9.40 -1.59 -7.90
C SER A 23 -10.40 -2.26 -8.84
N LYS A 24 -10.22 -3.57 -9.12
CA LYS A 24 -11.13 -4.32 -10.00
C LYS A 24 -12.49 -4.56 -9.36
N GLN A 25 -12.58 -4.53 -8.03
CA GLN A 25 -13.83 -4.77 -7.31
C GLN A 25 -14.69 -3.53 -7.18
N SER A 26 -14.07 -2.39 -6.83
CA SER A 26 -14.80 -1.14 -6.57
C SER A 26 -14.77 -0.15 -7.75
N GLY A 27 -13.89 -0.34 -8.73
CA GLY A 27 -13.64 0.65 -9.78
C GLY A 27 -12.91 1.91 -9.29
N GLU A 28 -12.50 1.95 -8.02
CA GLU A 28 -11.81 3.10 -7.44
C GLU A 28 -10.34 3.14 -7.87
N VAL A 29 -9.83 4.36 -8.11
CA VAL A 29 -8.40 4.59 -8.26
C VAL A 29 -7.74 4.57 -6.88
N VAL A 30 -6.61 3.87 -6.78
CA VAL A 30 -5.83 3.72 -5.54
C VAL A 30 -4.35 3.99 -5.77
N ALA A 31 -3.63 4.34 -4.70
CA ALA A 31 -2.16 4.41 -4.70
C ALA A 31 -1.61 3.14 -4.06
N ILE A 32 -0.73 2.41 -4.75
CA ILE A 32 -0.08 1.21 -4.23
C ILE A 32 1.40 1.49 -4.02
N LYS A 33 1.84 1.58 -2.76
CA LYS A 33 3.25 1.70 -2.39
C LYS A 33 3.86 0.31 -2.21
N LYS A 34 4.71 -0.09 -3.15
CA LYS A 34 5.55 -1.29 -3.07
C LYS A 34 6.79 -0.99 -2.25
N MET A 35 6.99 -1.72 -1.16
CA MET A 35 8.18 -1.57 -0.32
C MET A 35 9.40 -2.24 -0.96
N LYS A 36 10.57 -1.60 -0.87
CA LYS A 36 11.84 -2.16 -1.37
C LYS A 36 12.41 -3.23 -0.44
N LYS A 37 12.21 -3.09 0.87
CA LYS A 37 12.60 -4.08 1.88
C LYS A 37 11.71 -5.33 1.73
N LYS A 38 12.33 -6.51 1.82
CA LYS A 38 11.62 -7.80 1.92
C LYS A 38 11.19 -8.07 3.36
N TYR A 39 10.04 -8.71 3.50
CA TYR A 39 9.45 -9.10 4.78
C TYR A 39 9.05 -10.57 4.71
N TYR A 40 9.63 -11.39 5.59
CA TYR A 40 9.51 -12.85 5.53
C TYR A 40 8.34 -13.41 6.36
N SER A 41 7.74 -12.59 7.22
CA SER A 41 6.55 -12.96 7.97
C SER A 41 5.53 -11.82 8.02
N TRP A 42 4.26 -12.20 8.16
CA TRP A 42 3.18 -11.24 8.39
C TRP A 42 3.34 -10.53 9.75
N GLU A 43 3.84 -11.27 10.75
CA GLU A 43 4.13 -10.75 12.08
C GLU A 43 5.16 -9.61 12.06
N GLU A 44 6.22 -9.72 11.23
CA GLU A 44 7.17 -8.64 11.03
C GLU A 44 6.47 -7.39 10.46
N CYS A 45 5.62 -7.59 9.44
CA CYS A 45 4.89 -6.50 8.78
C CYS A 45 3.98 -5.75 9.75
N ILE A 46 3.12 -6.47 10.49
CA ILE A 46 2.17 -5.83 11.42
C ILE A 46 2.88 -5.14 12.60
N ASN A 47 4.10 -5.58 12.93
CA ASN A 47 4.87 -4.99 14.01
C ASN A 47 5.56 -3.69 13.63
N LEU A 48 5.65 -3.37 12.33
CA LEU A 48 6.20 -2.10 11.84
C LEU A 48 5.44 -0.92 12.43
N ARG A 49 6.19 0.07 12.90
CA ARG A 49 5.66 1.32 13.42
C ARG A 49 4.76 2.01 12.40
N GLU A 50 5.13 2.01 11.12
CA GLU A 50 4.34 2.59 10.04
C GLU A 50 2.96 1.92 9.91
N VAL A 51 2.90 0.59 9.90
CA VAL A 51 1.62 -0.15 9.84
C VAL A 51 0.77 0.15 11.07
N LYS A 52 1.35 0.11 12.26
CA LYS A 52 0.65 0.40 13.52
C LYS A 52 0.08 1.81 13.56
N SER A 53 0.84 2.80 13.10
CA SER A 53 0.40 4.18 13.03
C SER A 53 -0.70 4.36 11.98
N LEU A 54 -0.45 3.95 10.73
CA LEU A 54 -1.40 4.14 9.62
C LEU A 54 -2.74 3.46 9.85
N ARG A 55 -2.77 2.28 10.49
CA ARG A 55 -4.02 1.59 10.82
C ARG A 55 -4.89 2.33 11.84
N LYS A 56 -4.31 3.21 12.65
CA LYS A 56 -5.03 4.03 13.65
C LYS A 56 -5.51 5.36 13.07
N MET A 57 -5.01 5.76 11.90
CA MET A 57 -5.35 7.04 11.28
C MET A 57 -6.63 6.92 10.47
N ASN A 58 -7.69 7.60 10.90
CA ASN A 58 -8.95 7.71 10.18
C ASN A 58 -9.47 9.15 10.32
N HIS A 59 -9.06 10.02 9.40
CA HIS A 59 -9.37 11.44 9.42
C HIS A 59 -9.48 11.97 7.98
N PRO A 60 -10.45 12.85 7.66
CA PRO A 60 -10.67 13.33 6.28
C PRO A 60 -9.46 14.02 5.63
N ASN A 61 -8.57 14.61 6.43
CA ASN A 61 -7.37 15.31 5.95
C ASN A 61 -6.11 14.43 5.94
N ILE A 62 -6.23 13.11 6.09
CA ILE A 62 -5.11 12.19 6.17
C ILE A 62 -5.36 11.03 5.24
N VAL A 63 -4.43 10.84 4.29
CA VAL A 63 -4.50 9.77 3.28
C VAL A 63 -4.72 8.42 3.96
N LYS A 64 -5.89 7.83 3.68
CA LYS A 64 -6.34 6.60 4.32
C LYS A 64 -5.63 5.38 3.76
N LEU A 65 -5.06 4.58 4.66
CA LEU A 65 -4.60 3.23 4.36
C LEU A 65 -5.83 2.32 4.22
N LYS A 66 -6.13 1.87 3.00
CA LYS A 66 -7.25 0.97 2.70
C LYS A 66 -6.88 -0.49 2.99
N GLU A 67 -5.68 -0.91 2.60
CA GLU A 67 -5.27 -2.30 2.70
C GLU A 67 -3.75 -2.46 2.85
N VAL A 68 -3.33 -3.53 3.54
CA VAL A 68 -1.93 -4.00 3.56
C VAL A 68 -1.88 -5.38 2.94
N ILE A 69 -1.00 -5.59 1.97
CA ILE A 69 -0.88 -6.85 1.23
C ILE A 69 0.57 -7.32 1.33
N ARG A 70 0.77 -8.60 1.65
CA ARG A 70 2.08 -9.25 1.54
C ARG A 70 1.99 -10.36 0.51
N GLU A 71 2.86 -10.31 -0.49
CA GLU A 71 2.92 -11.29 -1.57
C GLU A 71 4.38 -11.46 -2.00
N ASN A 72 4.86 -12.71 -2.06
CA ASN A 72 6.24 -13.04 -2.44
C ASN A 72 7.30 -12.25 -1.65
N ASP A 73 7.16 -12.21 -0.32
CA ASP A 73 8.00 -11.42 0.61
C ASP A 73 8.02 -9.90 0.37
N VAL A 74 7.15 -9.39 -0.50
CA VAL A 74 7.02 -7.95 -0.75
C VAL A 74 5.79 -7.43 -0.04
N LEU A 75 5.97 -6.32 0.68
CA LEU A 75 4.90 -5.59 1.35
C LEU A 75 4.38 -4.48 0.44
N TYR A 76 3.06 -4.38 0.34
CA TYR A 76 2.36 -3.34 -0.40
C TYR A 76 1.38 -2.64 0.53
N PHE A 77 1.38 -1.31 0.48
CA PHE A 77 0.37 -0.48 1.12
C PHE A 77 -0.57 0.07 0.05
N VAL A 78 -1.87 -0.16 0.22
CA VAL A 78 -2.91 0.39 -0.66
C VAL A 78 -3.55 1.56 0.04
N PHE A 79 -3.42 2.74 -0.54
CA PHE A 79 -4.00 3.99 -0.05
C PHE A 79 -5.12 4.46 -0.97
N GLU A 80 -5.96 5.35 -0.45
CA GLU A 80 -6.77 6.19 -1.32
C GLU A 80 -5.87 7.01 -2.27
N TYR A 81 -6.40 7.32 -3.45
CA TYR A 81 -5.74 8.17 -4.44
C TYR A 81 -6.49 9.50 -4.51
N MET A 82 -5.76 10.61 -4.36
CA MET A 82 -6.29 11.98 -4.48
C MET A 82 -6.26 12.46 -5.93
#